data_AF-A0A2V1B1J8-F1
#
_entry.id   AF-A0A2V1B1J8-F1
#
_cell.length_a   1.000
_cell.length_b   1.000
_cell.length_c   1.000
_cell.angle_alpha   90.00
_cell.angle_beta   90.00
_cell.angle_gamma   90.00
#
_symmetry.space_group_name_H-M   'P 1'
#
loop_
_entity.id
_entity.type
_entity.pdbx_description
1 polymer ?
#
loop_
_entity_poly.entity_id
_entity_poly.type
_entity_poly.pdbx_seq_one_letter_code
_entity_poly.pdbx_strand_id
1 'polypeptide(L)'
;DVKDLSRTSKSVREACLPCLFHSVEILFSTDGFNGLKSLIESDARYHIVSFTYVVPELLKPEILDFSCFQSQLLTPDNYVEITKEMCDASGKADEYPSYIIIYKALHDICKEQRSIIDKGVDLSVLCSTFGALPRLTEVGMSFCEAIEDDLSPSPFTAGMTTAEDSYEYHLRVVSDAIQSSKNKSAAINTISLSGFDLPYYHVWEVLDLSTLSESLRKLLQSVRVLRLSYSSSPLELLSR
;
A
#
# COMPACT_ATOMS: atom_id res chain seq x y z
N ASP A 1 -24.79 6.60 7.81
CA ASP A 1 -23.37 6.48 8.20
C ASP A 1 -23.21 5.37 9.25
N VAL A 2 -22.06 4.70 9.38
CA VAL A 2 -21.83 3.65 10.42
C VAL A 2 -22.01 4.23 11.82
N LYS A 3 -21.68 5.52 11.99
CA LYS A 3 -21.94 6.30 13.20
C LYS A 3 -23.43 6.39 13.55
N ASP A 4 -24.31 6.51 12.55
CA ASP A 4 -25.76 6.52 12.80
C ASP A 4 -26.25 5.14 13.20
N LEU A 5 -25.70 4.09 12.59
CA LEU A 5 -26.04 2.71 12.92
C LEU A 5 -25.67 2.38 14.37
N SER A 6 -24.59 2.96 14.90
CA SER A 6 -24.21 2.83 16.32
C SER A 6 -25.29 3.33 17.30
N ARG A 7 -26.17 4.23 16.84
CA ARG A 7 -27.26 4.83 17.62
C ARG A 7 -28.60 4.08 17.45
N THR A 8 -28.64 3.03 16.64
CA THR A 8 -29.83 2.21 16.42
C THR A 8 -29.99 1.10 17.47
N SER A 9 -31.11 0.38 17.42
CA SER A 9 -31.38 -0.73 18.34
C SER A 9 -30.32 -1.84 18.21
N LYS A 10 -30.07 -2.56 19.31
CA LYS A 10 -29.08 -3.67 19.34
C LYS A 10 -29.34 -4.70 18.25
N SER A 11 -30.62 -5.07 18.03
CA SER A 11 -31.01 -6.04 17.01
C SER A 11 -30.66 -5.60 15.59
N VAL A 12 -30.88 -4.33 15.26
CA VAL A 12 -30.51 -3.78 13.94
C VAL A 12 -28.99 -3.79 13.77
N ARG A 13 -28.23 -3.42 14.80
CA ARG A 13 -26.76 -3.47 14.77
C ARG A 13 -26.26 -4.88 14.52
N GLU A 14 -26.71 -5.86 15.30
CA GLU A 14 -26.30 -7.27 15.16
C GLU A 14 -26.64 -7.85 13.77
N ALA A 15 -27.79 -7.50 13.21
CA ALA A 15 -28.18 -7.94 11.87
C ALA A 15 -27.28 -7.36 10.76
N CYS A 16 -26.71 -6.17 10.97
CA CYS A 16 -25.87 -5.49 9.97
C CYS A 16 -24.38 -5.82 10.08
N LEU A 17 -23.87 -6.27 11.23
CA LEU A 17 -22.45 -6.56 11.44
C LEU A 17 -21.84 -7.46 10.34
N PRO A 18 -22.48 -8.56 9.90
CA PRO A 18 -21.93 -9.42 8.86
C PRO A 18 -21.68 -8.71 7.53
N CYS A 19 -22.54 -7.75 7.16
CA CYS A 19 -22.43 -7.02 5.91
C CYS A 19 -21.43 -5.87 6.02
N LEU A 20 -21.41 -5.17 7.16
CA LEU A 20 -20.53 -4.02 7.39
C LEU A 20 -19.05 -4.42 7.51
N PHE A 21 -18.80 -5.55 8.15
CA PHE A 21 -17.45 -6.05 8.38
C PHE A 21 -17.10 -7.22 7.46
N HIS A 22 -17.83 -7.40 6.35
CA HIS A 22 -17.54 -8.46 5.39
C HIS A 22 -16.15 -8.30 4.75
N SER A 23 -15.86 -7.06 4.33
CA SER A 23 -14.60 -6.64 3.74
C SER A 23 -14.05 -5.47 4.53
N VAL A 24 -12.77 -5.51 4.84
CA VAL A 24 -12.10 -4.41 5.55
C VAL A 24 -10.86 -4.00 4.77
N GLU A 25 -10.59 -2.71 4.77
CA GLU A 25 -9.43 -2.13 4.13
C GLU A 25 -8.58 -1.41 5.18
N ILE A 26 -7.26 -1.56 5.08
CA ILE A 26 -6.32 -0.85 5.93
C ILE A 26 -5.20 -0.22 5.10
N LEU A 27 -4.85 0.99 5.48
CA LEU A 27 -3.71 1.71 4.91
C LEU A 27 -2.41 1.24 5.55
N PHE A 28 -1.32 1.28 4.79
CA PHE A 28 0.03 1.18 5.33
C PHE A 28 0.40 2.43 6.14
N SER A 29 -0.05 2.45 7.39
CA SER A 29 0.28 3.51 8.34
C SER A 29 0.21 3.00 9.76
N THR A 30 0.83 3.73 10.69
CA THR A 30 0.78 3.43 12.11
C THR A 30 -0.67 3.41 12.61
N ASP A 31 -1.46 4.38 12.17
CA ASP A 31 -2.88 4.48 12.53
C ASP A 31 -3.70 3.34 11.93
N GLY A 32 -3.44 2.98 10.66
CA GLY A 32 -4.07 1.82 10.01
C GLY A 32 -3.80 0.53 10.77
N PHE A 33 -2.56 0.29 11.18
CA PHE A 33 -2.18 -0.89 11.95
C PHE A 33 -2.72 -0.88 13.38
N ASN A 34 -2.80 0.27 14.04
CA ASN A 34 -3.43 0.39 15.36
C ASN A 34 -4.94 0.14 15.28
N GLY A 35 -5.61 0.69 14.29
CA GLY A 35 -7.02 0.42 14.01
C GLY A 35 -7.28 -1.06 13.76
N LEU A 36 -6.39 -1.73 13.01
CA LEU A 36 -6.47 -3.16 12.76
C LEU A 36 -6.33 -4.00 14.05
N LYS A 37 -5.41 -3.64 14.95
CA LYS A 37 -5.28 -4.30 16.26
C LYS A 37 -6.57 -4.20 17.06
N SER A 38 -7.18 -3.03 17.14
CA SER A 38 -8.46 -2.85 17.83
C SER A 38 -9.59 -3.63 17.16
N LEU A 39 -9.58 -3.74 15.82
CA LEU A 39 -10.57 -4.50 15.07
C LEU A 39 -10.51 -6.01 15.38
N ILE A 40 -9.31 -6.59 15.44
CA ILE A 40 -9.14 -8.04 15.72
C ILE A 40 -9.43 -8.42 17.19
N GLU A 41 -9.46 -7.43 18.08
CA GLU A 41 -9.90 -7.60 19.47
C GLU A 41 -11.43 -7.58 19.61
N SER A 42 -12.14 -7.09 18.59
CA SER A 42 -13.60 -6.98 18.58
C SER A 42 -14.30 -8.20 17.98
N ASP A 43 -15.61 -8.31 18.20
CA ASP A 43 -16.46 -9.35 17.58
C ASP A 43 -16.58 -9.21 16.05
N ALA A 44 -16.19 -8.06 15.48
CA ALA A 44 -16.19 -7.85 14.03
C ALA A 44 -15.30 -8.88 13.30
N ARG A 45 -14.25 -9.38 13.95
CA ARG A 45 -13.32 -10.37 13.39
C ARG A 45 -14.00 -11.64 12.88
N TYR A 46 -15.14 -12.02 13.44
CA TYR A 46 -15.91 -13.20 13.04
C TYR A 46 -16.76 -12.97 11.78
N HIS A 47 -16.77 -11.76 11.26
CA HIS A 47 -17.53 -11.37 10.07
C HIS A 47 -16.65 -11.06 8.87
N ILE A 48 -15.34 -10.85 9.09
CA ILE A 48 -14.37 -10.51 8.05
C ILE A 48 -14.04 -11.74 7.21
N VAL A 49 -14.33 -11.63 5.92
CA VAL A 49 -14.08 -12.66 4.90
C VAL A 49 -13.03 -12.21 3.89
N SER A 50 -13.00 -10.91 3.60
CA SER A 50 -12.05 -10.24 2.71
C SER A 50 -11.28 -9.16 3.46
N PHE A 51 -9.99 -9.05 3.20
CA PHE A 51 -9.11 -8.05 3.79
C PHE A 51 -8.27 -7.40 2.68
N THR A 52 -8.33 -6.09 2.54
CA THR A 52 -7.50 -5.33 1.60
C THR A 52 -6.42 -4.57 2.35
N TYR A 53 -5.19 -4.76 1.94
CA TYR A 53 -4.04 -3.99 2.37
C TYR A 53 -3.68 -2.99 1.27
N VAL A 54 -3.80 -1.69 1.59
CA VAL A 54 -3.41 -0.62 0.67
C VAL A 54 -1.92 -0.38 0.82
N VAL A 55 -1.22 -0.54 -0.30
CA VAL A 55 0.22 -0.63 -0.42
C VAL A 55 0.72 0.60 -1.16
N PRO A 56 1.25 1.61 -0.46
CA PRO A 56 1.87 2.75 -1.12
C PRO A 56 3.23 2.35 -1.68
N GLU A 57 3.68 3.07 -2.69
CA GLU A 57 5.10 3.06 -3.04
C GLU A 57 5.96 3.54 -1.87
N LEU A 58 7.11 2.90 -1.68
CA LEU A 58 8.04 3.23 -0.63
C LEU A 58 8.97 4.35 -1.09
N LEU A 59 9.06 5.39 -0.28
CA LEU A 59 9.96 6.50 -0.49
C LEU A 59 11.41 6.08 -0.18
N LYS A 60 12.33 6.54 -1.02
CA LYS A 60 13.77 6.42 -0.83
C LYS A 60 14.20 7.03 0.52
N PRO A 61 14.92 6.29 1.38
CA PRO A 61 15.36 6.78 2.69
C PRO A 61 16.20 8.07 2.63
N GLU A 62 16.83 8.33 1.49
CA GLU A 62 17.59 9.54 1.15
C GLU A 62 16.78 10.83 1.37
N ILE A 63 15.44 10.77 1.27
CA ILE A 63 14.55 11.90 1.56
C ILE A 63 14.72 12.41 2.99
N LEU A 64 15.12 11.57 3.94
CA LEU A 64 15.30 11.96 5.33
C LEU A 64 16.49 12.92 5.54
N ASP A 65 17.42 12.98 4.59
CA ASP A 65 18.49 13.96 4.58
C ASP A 65 18.13 15.11 3.63
N PHE A 66 17.82 16.28 4.20
CA PHE A 66 17.53 17.49 3.44
C PHE A 66 18.63 17.83 2.41
N SER A 67 19.89 17.56 2.74
CA SER A 67 21.02 17.84 1.84
C SER A 67 21.00 16.93 0.62
N CYS A 68 20.66 15.65 0.81
CA CYS A 68 20.49 14.70 -0.27
C CYS A 68 19.24 15.05 -1.11
N PHE A 69 18.12 15.34 -0.44
CA PHE A 69 16.86 15.72 -1.09
C PHE A 69 17.06 16.88 -2.08
N GLN A 70 17.68 17.98 -1.63
CA GLN A 70 17.88 19.18 -2.46
C GLN A 70 18.94 19.05 -3.55
N SER A 71 19.81 18.04 -3.47
CA SER A 71 20.90 17.87 -4.44
C SER A 71 20.66 16.75 -5.44
N GLN A 72 19.83 15.76 -5.10
CA GLN A 72 19.70 14.51 -5.87
C GLN A 72 18.27 14.11 -6.20
N LEU A 73 17.28 14.48 -5.37
CA LEU A 73 15.90 14.02 -5.54
C LEU A 73 15.02 15.09 -6.18
N LEU A 74 14.92 16.26 -5.55
CA LEU A 74 14.21 17.41 -6.12
C LEU A 74 15.08 18.64 -5.89
N THR A 75 15.81 19.04 -6.92
CA THR A 75 16.59 20.28 -6.83
C THR A 75 15.66 21.49 -6.86
N PRO A 76 16.06 22.63 -6.26
CA PRO A 76 15.29 23.87 -6.39
C PRO A 76 15.03 24.27 -7.85
N ASP A 77 15.99 24.04 -8.73
CA ASP A 77 15.85 24.32 -10.17
C ASP A 77 14.78 23.42 -10.82
N ASN A 78 14.81 22.11 -10.55
CA ASN A 78 13.79 21.17 -11.03
C ASN A 78 12.41 21.54 -10.48
N TYR A 79 12.31 21.93 -9.21
CA TYR A 79 11.04 22.39 -8.63
C TYR A 79 10.48 23.61 -9.37
N VAL A 80 11.34 24.59 -9.70
CA VAL A 80 10.93 25.78 -10.47
C VAL A 80 10.49 25.41 -11.88
N GLU A 81 11.18 24.48 -12.53
CA GLU A 81 10.80 23.97 -13.86
C GLU A 81 9.45 23.27 -13.83
N ILE A 82 9.28 22.31 -12.91
CA ILE A 82 8.05 21.54 -12.73
C ILE A 82 6.85 22.46 -12.41
N THR A 83 7.02 23.41 -11.49
CA THR A 83 5.96 24.38 -11.16
C THR A 83 5.60 25.28 -12.33
N LYS A 84 6.60 25.72 -13.12
CA LYS A 84 6.37 26.53 -14.32
C LYS A 84 5.59 25.75 -15.38
N GLU A 85 5.99 24.51 -15.68
CA GLU A 85 5.29 23.66 -16.65
C GLU A 85 3.82 23.46 -16.27
N MET A 86 3.54 23.26 -14.98
CA MET A 86 2.16 23.12 -14.51
C MET A 86 1.36 24.43 -14.53
N CYS A 87 1.99 25.57 -14.24
CA CYS A 87 1.34 26.88 -14.41
C CYS A 87 0.94 27.09 -15.88
N ASP A 88 1.86 26.79 -16.80
CA ASP A 88 1.65 26.95 -18.24
C ASP A 88 0.53 26.01 -18.75
N ALA A 89 0.43 24.79 -18.20
CA ALA A 89 -0.58 23.80 -18.57
C ALA A 89 -1.98 24.07 -17.96
N SER A 90 -2.04 24.51 -16.70
CA SER A 90 -3.31 24.69 -15.97
C SER A 90 -4.00 26.01 -16.27
N GLY A 91 -3.28 27.01 -16.79
CA GLY A 91 -3.81 28.36 -17.05
C GLY A 91 -4.28 29.09 -15.78
N LYS A 92 -3.97 28.54 -14.60
CA LYS A 92 -4.25 29.11 -13.29
C LYS A 92 -2.94 29.27 -12.53
N ALA A 93 -2.77 30.43 -11.93
CA ALA A 93 -1.73 30.65 -10.93
C ALA A 93 -2.20 30.09 -9.57
N ASP A 94 -2.61 28.82 -9.53
CA ASP A 94 -2.88 28.17 -8.25
C ASP A 94 -1.57 28.12 -7.45
N GLU A 95 -1.62 28.49 -6.16
CA GLU A 95 -0.46 28.53 -5.26
C GLU A 95 0.05 27.10 -5.03
N TYR A 96 1.01 26.66 -5.84
CA TYR A 96 1.70 25.39 -5.61
C TYR A 96 2.34 25.39 -4.21
N PRO A 97 2.28 24.25 -3.50
CA PRO A 97 2.89 24.14 -2.18
C PRO A 97 4.38 24.46 -2.28
N SER A 98 4.86 25.33 -1.39
CA SER A 98 6.27 25.70 -1.38
C SER A 98 7.18 24.47 -1.26
N TYR A 99 8.38 24.56 -1.84
CA TYR A 99 9.40 23.51 -1.78
C TYR A 99 9.60 22.89 -0.38
N ILE A 100 9.58 23.71 0.68
CA ILE A 100 9.76 23.21 2.05
C ILE A 100 8.54 22.46 2.59
N ILE A 101 7.33 22.77 2.11
CA ILE A 101 6.10 22.04 2.45
C ILE A 101 6.16 20.65 1.83
N ILE A 102 6.57 20.56 0.56
CA ILE A 102 6.76 19.27 -0.15
C ILE A 102 7.78 18.41 0.59
N TYR A 103 8.95 18.98 0.89
CA TYR A 103 9.99 18.26 1.64
C TYR A 103 9.47 17.72 2.97
N LYS A 104 8.77 18.54 3.77
CA LYS A 104 8.25 18.11 5.07
C LYS A 104 7.23 16.98 4.96
N ALA A 105 6.32 17.06 3.98
CA ALA A 105 5.34 16.01 3.75
C ALA A 105 6.02 14.68 3.40
N LEU A 106 6.94 14.69 2.43
CA LEU A 106 7.70 13.51 2.01
C LEU A 106 8.56 12.95 3.15
N HIS A 107 9.22 13.83 3.90
CA HIS A 107 10.05 13.46 5.04
C HIS A 107 9.21 12.75 6.11
N ASP A 108 8.03 13.29 6.46
CA ASP A 108 7.17 12.70 7.49
C ASP A 108 6.60 11.34 7.05
N ILE A 109 6.18 11.22 5.78
CA ILE A 109 5.76 9.93 5.19
C ILE A 109 6.90 8.92 5.21
N CYS A 110 8.08 9.27 4.70
CA CYS A 110 9.23 8.38 4.64
C CYS A 110 9.65 7.93 6.05
N LYS A 111 9.65 8.85 7.02
CA LYS A 111 9.97 8.55 8.42
C LYS A 111 8.99 7.54 9.02
N GLU A 112 7.70 7.66 8.72
CA GLU A 112 6.70 6.68 9.15
C GLU A 112 6.93 5.32 8.47
N GLN A 113 7.07 5.29 7.15
CA GLN A 113 7.34 4.06 6.38
C GLN A 113 8.57 3.34 6.96
N ARG A 114 9.68 4.05 7.21
CA ARG A 114 10.89 3.50 7.85
C ARG A 114 10.61 2.97 9.24
N SER A 115 9.88 3.71 10.07
CA SER A 115 9.53 3.24 11.41
C SER A 115 8.73 1.93 11.37
N ILE A 116 7.86 1.73 10.38
CA ILE A 116 7.10 0.49 10.21
C ILE A 116 8.00 -0.64 9.74
N ILE A 117 8.77 -0.41 8.66
CA ILE A 117 9.61 -1.42 8.00
C ILE A 117 10.75 -1.88 8.91
N ASP A 118 11.50 -0.94 9.49
CA ASP A 118 12.69 -1.23 10.29
C ASP A 118 12.37 -2.00 11.58
N LYS A 119 11.14 -1.82 12.08
CA LYS A 119 10.63 -2.52 13.26
C LYS A 119 9.81 -3.77 12.90
N GLY A 120 9.59 -4.06 11.62
CA GLY A 120 8.76 -5.17 11.15
C GLY A 120 7.31 -5.12 11.66
N VAL A 121 6.77 -3.91 11.85
CA VAL A 121 5.42 -3.72 12.43
C VAL A 121 4.35 -4.31 11.53
N ASP A 122 4.45 -4.06 10.23
CA ASP A 122 3.56 -4.57 9.20
C ASP A 122 3.47 -6.10 9.21
N LEU A 123 4.61 -6.79 9.13
CA LEU A 123 4.67 -8.24 9.15
C LEU A 123 4.06 -8.79 10.45
N SER A 124 4.44 -8.24 11.60
CA SER A 124 3.93 -8.69 12.90
C SER A 124 2.41 -8.51 13.01
N VAL A 125 1.88 -7.39 12.52
CA VAL A 125 0.46 -7.08 12.58
C VAL A 125 -0.32 -7.97 11.61
N LEU A 126 0.14 -8.11 10.36
CA LEU A 126 -0.52 -8.96 9.36
C LEU A 126 -0.52 -10.43 9.79
N CYS A 127 0.58 -10.95 10.33
CA CYS A 127 0.63 -12.32 10.90
C CYS A 127 -0.41 -12.52 12.00
N SER A 128 -0.53 -11.54 12.90
CA SER A 128 -1.49 -11.59 14.01
C SER A 128 -2.92 -11.51 13.51
N THR A 129 -3.20 -10.60 12.56
CA THR A 129 -4.51 -10.41 11.94
C THR A 129 -4.95 -11.66 11.20
N PHE A 130 -4.15 -12.19 10.29
CA PHE A 130 -4.52 -13.36 9.51
C PHE A 130 -4.74 -14.59 10.39
N GLY A 131 -4.02 -14.71 11.51
CA GLY A 131 -4.27 -15.75 12.51
C GLY A 131 -5.51 -15.51 13.40
N ALA A 132 -6.00 -14.28 13.50
CA ALA A 132 -7.13 -13.89 14.36
C ALA A 132 -8.47 -13.77 13.61
N LEU A 133 -8.46 -13.80 12.27
CA LEU A 133 -9.65 -13.72 11.42
C LEU A 133 -10.10 -15.12 10.95
N PRO A 134 -11.02 -15.79 11.66
CA PRO A 134 -11.33 -17.21 11.41
C PRO A 134 -12.07 -17.48 10.10
N ARG A 135 -12.66 -16.47 9.47
CA ARG A 135 -13.39 -16.59 8.20
C ARG A 135 -12.67 -15.95 7.02
N LEU A 136 -11.44 -15.48 7.24
CA LEU A 136 -10.66 -14.85 6.18
C LEU A 136 -10.36 -15.88 5.08
N THR A 137 -10.77 -15.55 3.86
CA THR A 137 -10.56 -16.39 2.66
C THR A 137 -9.84 -15.65 1.54
N GLU A 138 -9.95 -14.32 1.53
CA GLU A 138 -9.39 -13.44 0.51
C GLU A 138 -8.52 -12.36 1.15
N VAL A 139 -7.31 -12.20 0.60
CA VAL A 139 -6.41 -11.08 0.91
C VAL A 139 -6.20 -10.28 -0.38
N GLY A 140 -6.51 -9.00 -0.35
CA GLY A 140 -6.27 -8.05 -1.42
C GLY A 140 -5.03 -7.20 -1.11
N MET A 141 -4.28 -6.88 -2.16
CA MET A 141 -3.24 -5.84 -2.15
C MET A 141 -3.64 -4.79 -3.18
N SER A 142 -3.84 -3.56 -2.74
CA SER A 142 -4.13 -2.43 -3.61
C SER A 142 -2.93 -1.51 -3.64
N PHE A 143 -2.16 -1.55 -4.72
CA PHE A 143 -0.98 -0.74 -4.90
C PHE A 143 -1.38 0.68 -5.35
N CYS A 144 -0.78 1.68 -4.73
CA CYS A 144 -1.01 3.08 -5.03
C CYS A 144 0.30 3.89 -4.92
N GLU A 145 0.28 5.13 -5.43
CA GLU A 145 1.39 6.05 -5.29
C GLU A 145 1.67 6.38 -3.82
N ALA A 146 2.89 6.84 -3.51
CA ALA A 146 3.25 7.25 -2.16
C ALA A 146 2.41 8.44 -1.63
N ILE A 147 1.80 9.24 -2.51
CA ILE A 147 0.99 10.42 -2.19
C ILE A 147 -0.27 10.44 -3.07
N GLU A 148 -1.44 10.25 -2.47
CA GLU A 148 -2.74 10.19 -3.18
C GLU A 148 -3.49 11.54 -3.31
N ASP A 149 -2.97 12.66 -2.79
CA ASP A 149 -3.76 13.89 -2.51
C ASP A 149 -3.26 15.15 -3.28
N ASP A 150 -3.99 16.29 -3.17
CA ASP A 150 -3.73 17.63 -3.80
C ASP A 150 -2.28 18.19 -3.74
N LEU A 151 -1.40 17.54 -2.97
CA LEU A 151 0.04 17.80 -2.92
C LEU A 151 0.83 17.15 -4.06
N SER A 152 0.22 16.23 -4.82
CA SER A 152 0.82 15.54 -5.95
C SER A 152 0.20 16.00 -7.26
N PRO A 153 0.91 16.84 -7.98
CA PRO A 153 1.23 16.47 -9.32
C PRO A 153 2.35 15.40 -9.22
N SER A 154 2.04 14.20 -9.72
CA SER A 154 2.96 13.10 -10.05
C SER A 154 4.42 13.51 -10.43
N PRO A 155 4.70 14.66 -11.09
CA PRO A 155 6.06 15.10 -11.36
C PRO A 155 6.96 15.31 -10.14
N PHE A 156 6.43 15.71 -8.97
CA PHE A 156 7.31 15.98 -7.81
C PHE A 156 7.84 14.72 -7.13
N THR A 157 7.18 13.58 -7.31
CA THR A 157 7.57 12.30 -6.71
C THR A 157 8.32 11.41 -7.70
N ALA A 158 8.46 11.83 -8.95
CA ALA A 158 9.18 11.10 -9.99
C ALA A 158 10.63 10.81 -9.54
N GLY A 159 11.01 9.54 -9.52
CA GLY A 159 12.34 9.09 -9.14
C GLY A 159 12.62 9.06 -7.63
N MET A 160 11.65 9.39 -6.79
CA MET A 160 11.76 9.31 -5.31
C MET A 160 11.35 7.96 -4.74
N THR A 161 10.72 7.12 -5.56
CA THR A 161 10.31 5.75 -5.23
C THR A 161 10.99 4.76 -6.17
N THR A 162 10.99 3.49 -5.79
CA THR A 162 11.25 2.36 -6.69
C THR A 162 10.06 1.41 -6.56
N ALA A 163 9.14 1.46 -7.53
CA ALA A 163 7.89 0.71 -7.49
C ALA A 163 8.16 -0.80 -7.36
N GLU A 164 9.17 -1.31 -8.07
CA GLU A 164 9.53 -2.73 -8.08
C GLU A 164 10.03 -3.20 -6.72
N ASP A 165 10.94 -2.47 -6.08
CA ASP A 165 11.45 -2.82 -4.75
C ASP A 165 10.33 -2.71 -3.70
N SER A 166 9.45 -1.72 -3.85
CA SER A 166 8.27 -1.54 -3.00
C SER A 166 7.34 -2.74 -3.12
N TYR A 167 7.01 -3.12 -4.35
CA TYR A 167 6.13 -4.24 -4.64
C TYR A 167 6.73 -5.55 -4.15
N GLU A 168 8.02 -5.77 -4.39
CA GLU A 168 8.76 -6.95 -3.90
C GLU A 168 8.65 -7.05 -2.37
N TYR A 169 8.94 -5.94 -1.67
CA TYR A 169 8.87 -5.88 -0.23
C TYR A 169 7.49 -6.29 0.29
N HIS A 170 6.42 -5.66 -0.23
CA HIS A 170 5.06 -5.92 0.25
C HIS A 170 4.56 -7.32 -0.13
N LEU A 171 4.89 -7.83 -1.32
CA LEU A 171 4.58 -9.21 -1.71
C LEU A 171 5.21 -10.21 -0.75
N ARG A 172 6.48 -9.99 -0.38
CA ARG A 172 7.19 -10.84 0.59
C ARG A 172 6.54 -10.80 1.96
N VAL A 173 6.24 -9.61 2.48
CA VAL A 173 5.58 -9.44 3.79
C VAL A 173 4.23 -10.14 3.83
N VAL A 174 3.39 -9.95 2.81
CA VAL A 174 2.07 -10.59 2.75
C VAL A 174 2.20 -12.11 2.59
N SER A 175 3.14 -12.57 1.75
CA SER A 175 3.41 -14.01 1.59
C SER A 175 3.82 -14.65 2.93
N ASP A 176 4.74 -14.03 3.66
CA ASP A 176 5.22 -14.55 4.94
C ASP A 176 4.12 -14.53 6.02
N ALA A 177 3.26 -13.51 6.00
CA ALA A 177 2.10 -13.43 6.88
C ALA A 177 1.06 -14.53 6.59
N ILE A 178 0.76 -14.80 5.32
CA ILE A 178 -0.14 -15.89 4.90
C ILE A 178 0.46 -17.24 5.32
N GLN A 179 1.76 -17.46 5.11
CA GLN A 179 2.40 -18.71 5.50
C GLN A 179 2.37 -18.92 7.02
N SER A 180 2.57 -17.85 7.79
CA SER A 180 2.49 -17.88 9.26
C SER A 180 1.08 -18.17 9.79
N SER A 181 0.03 -17.77 9.06
CA SER A 181 -1.37 -17.96 9.48
C SER A 181 -1.94 -19.35 9.16
N LYS A 182 -1.36 -20.09 8.20
CA LYS A 182 -1.77 -21.47 7.86
C LYS A 182 -1.75 -22.42 9.06
N ASN A 183 -0.87 -22.14 10.03
CA ASN A 183 -0.77 -22.92 11.27
C ASN A 183 -1.91 -22.63 12.26
N LYS A 184 -2.78 -21.66 11.97
CA LYS A 184 -3.77 -21.08 12.91
C LYS A 184 -5.21 -21.06 12.39
N SER A 185 -5.55 -21.92 11.42
CA SER A 185 -6.92 -22.14 10.90
C SER A 185 -7.44 -21.20 9.80
N ALA A 186 -6.67 -20.21 9.34
CA ALA A 186 -7.11 -19.34 8.24
C ALA A 186 -6.94 -20.04 6.88
N ALA A 187 -8.04 -20.20 6.14
CA ALA A 187 -8.07 -20.83 4.82
C ALA A 187 -7.97 -19.78 3.70
N ILE A 188 -6.95 -18.91 3.79
CA ILE A 188 -6.67 -17.92 2.75
C ILE A 188 -6.37 -18.66 1.46
N ASN A 189 -7.26 -18.52 0.48
CA ASN A 189 -7.21 -19.26 -0.78
C ASN A 189 -7.19 -18.34 -2.00
N THR A 190 -7.52 -17.07 -1.81
CA THR A 190 -7.58 -16.07 -2.86
C THR A 190 -6.64 -14.92 -2.52
N ILE A 191 -5.83 -14.52 -3.49
CA ILE A 191 -5.15 -13.22 -3.49
C ILE A 191 -5.75 -12.34 -4.59
N SER A 192 -6.03 -11.09 -4.26
CA SER A 192 -6.41 -10.06 -5.23
C SER A 192 -5.30 -9.03 -5.34
N LEU A 193 -4.86 -8.71 -6.56
CA LEU A 193 -3.88 -7.65 -6.82
C LEU A 193 -4.56 -6.56 -7.66
N SER A 194 -4.47 -5.32 -7.20
CA SER A 194 -5.01 -4.12 -7.87
C SER A 194 -3.95 -3.04 -7.95
N GLY A 195 -3.86 -2.32 -9.07
CA GLY A 195 -2.87 -1.23 -9.24
C GLY A 195 -1.40 -1.71 -9.31
N PHE A 196 -1.17 -3.02 -9.52
CA PHE A 196 0.18 -3.56 -9.66
C PHE A 196 0.68 -3.26 -11.08
N ASP A 197 1.22 -2.07 -11.30
CA ASP A 197 1.69 -1.62 -12.61
C ASP A 197 3.20 -1.61 -12.68
N LEU A 198 3.77 -2.35 -13.62
CA LEU A 198 5.20 -2.24 -13.89
C LEU A 198 5.48 -0.87 -14.51
N PRO A 199 6.54 -0.16 -14.08
CA PRO A 199 6.93 1.07 -14.74
C PRO A 199 7.19 0.84 -16.22
N TYR A 200 6.90 1.86 -17.03
CA TYR A 200 7.13 1.81 -18.46
C TYR A 200 8.63 1.90 -18.73
N TYR A 201 9.22 0.79 -19.18
CA TYR A 201 10.64 0.74 -19.49
C TYR A 201 10.91 0.96 -20.97
N HIS A 202 11.97 1.71 -21.25
CA HIS A 202 12.50 1.76 -22.61
C HIS A 202 13.10 0.40 -22.98
N VAL A 203 12.97 -0.01 -24.25
CA VAL A 203 13.42 -1.31 -24.80
C VAL A 203 14.89 -1.66 -24.51
N TRP A 204 15.69 -0.67 -24.09
CA TRP A 204 17.13 -0.81 -23.83
C TRP A 204 17.47 -0.97 -22.34
N GLU A 205 16.52 -0.78 -21.43
CA GLU A 205 16.73 -0.98 -19.99
C GLU A 205 16.48 -2.45 -19.61
N VAL A 206 17.56 -3.15 -19.25
CA VAL A 206 17.47 -4.50 -18.69
C VAL A 206 17.25 -4.37 -17.20
N LEU A 207 15.99 -4.41 -16.77
CA LEU A 207 15.66 -4.51 -15.37
C LEU A 207 15.61 -5.95 -14.91
N ASP A 208 16.31 -6.19 -13.81
CA ASP A 208 16.27 -7.45 -13.12
C ASP A 208 14.98 -7.54 -12.29
N LEU A 209 13.91 -8.01 -12.92
CA LEU A 209 12.63 -8.29 -12.27
C LEU A 209 12.59 -9.71 -11.65
N SER A 210 13.74 -10.38 -11.54
CA SER A 210 13.79 -11.77 -11.07
C SER A 210 13.31 -11.90 -9.62
N THR A 211 13.74 -11.00 -8.73
CA THR A 211 13.36 -10.98 -7.31
C THR A 211 11.89 -10.68 -7.11
N LEU A 212 11.34 -9.73 -7.89
CA LEU A 212 9.91 -9.41 -7.90
C LEU A 212 9.07 -10.59 -8.41
N SER A 213 9.50 -11.23 -9.51
CA SER A 213 8.84 -12.44 -10.05
C SER A 213 8.90 -13.60 -9.04
N GLU A 214 10.04 -13.81 -8.39
CA GLU A 214 10.19 -14.84 -7.35
C GLU A 214 9.26 -14.57 -6.17
N SER A 215 9.18 -13.33 -5.69
CA SER A 215 8.30 -12.92 -4.60
C SER A 215 6.82 -13.14 -4.95
N LEU A 216 6.41 -12.79 -6.18
CA LEU A 216 5.07 -13.07 -6.68
C LEU A 216 4.81 -14.58 -6.76
N ARG A 217 5.74 -15.38 -7.29
CA ARG A 217 5.62 -16.84 -7.36
C ARG A 217 5.48 -17.45 -5.96
N LYS A 218 6.27 -16.99 -4.98
CA LYS A 218 6.20 -17.43 -3.57
C LYS A 218 4.85 -17.12 -2.93
N LEU A 219 4.30 -15.93 -3.19
CA LEU A 219 2.96 -15.57 -2.77
C LEU A 219 1.91 -16.52 -3.36
N LEU A 220 2.00 -16.80 -4.67
CA LEU A 220 1.05 -17.64 -5.39
C LEU A 220 1.10 -19.12 -4.99
N GLN A 221 2.26 -19.64 -4.56
CA GLN A 221 2.36 -20.98 -3.95
C GLN A 221 1.48 -21.11 -2.70
N SER A 222 1.14 -19.98 -2.06
CA SER A 222 0.38 -19.98 -0.82
C SER A 222 -1.13 -19.97 -1.03
N VAL A 223 -1.62 -19.70 -2.23
CA VAL A 223 -3.05 -19.50 -2.57
C VAL A 223 -3.46 -20.35 -3.78
N ARG A 224 -4.76 -20.40 -4.08
CA ARG A 224 -5.32 -21.17 -5.22
C ARG A 224 -5.85 -20.29 -6.33
N VAL A 225 -6.31 -19.10 -5.99
CA VAL A 225 -6.95 -18.16 -6.91
C VAL A 225 -6.19 -16.85 -6.88
N LEU A 226 -5.78 -16.39 -8.05
CA LEU A 226 -5.28 -15.04 -8.28
C LEU A 226 -6.39 -14.25 -8.98
N ARG A 227 -6.77 -13.10 -8.41
CA ARG A 227 -7.64 -12.11 -9.04
C ARG A 227 -6.81 -10.89 -9.36
N LEU A 228 -7.00 -10.36 -10.57
CA LEU A 228 -6.32 -9.17 -11.05
C LEU A 228 -7.37 -8.13 -11.38
N SER A 229 -7.15 -6.91 -10.89
CA SER A 229 -7.98 -5.74 -11.22
C SER A 229 -7.08 -4.62 -11.68
N TYR A 230 -7.52 -3.88 -12.71
CA TYR A 230 -6.86 -2.67 -13.21
C TYR A 230 -5.43 -2.82 -13.76
N SER A 231 -4.81 -4.01 -13.72
CA SER A 231 -3.50 -4.26 -14.33
C SER A 231 -3.30 -5.70 -14.83
N SER A 232 -2.56 -5.86 -15.93
CA SER A 232 -2.09 -7.15 -16.47
C SER A 232 -0.64 -7.49 -16.07
N SER A 233 0.09 -6.55 -15.45
CA SER A 233 1.52 -6.69 -15.20
C SER A 233 1.94 -7.94 -14.40
N PRO A 234 1.14 -8.43 -13.41
CA PRO A 234 1.45 -9.70 -12.75
C PRO A 234 1.53 -10.89 -13.71
N LEU A 235 0.71 -10.93 -14.77
CA LEU A 235 0.77 -12.01 -15.77
C LEU A 235 2.04 -11.92 -16.61
N GLU A 236 2.46 -10.70 -16.95
CA GLU A 236 3.70 -10.46 -17.69
C GLU A 236 4.92 -10.93 -16.90
N LEU A 237 4.99 -10.62 -15.60
CA LEU A 237 6.05 -11.11 -14.70
C LEU A 237 6.11 -12.63 -14.58
N LEU A 238 4.96 -13.30 -14.59
CA LEU A 238 4.87 -14.76 -14.49
C LEU A 238 5.20 -15.47 -15.81
N SER A 239 5.10 -14.75 -16.94
CA SER A 239 5.42 -15.27 -18.27
C SER A 239 6.91 -15.24 -18.62
N ARG A 240 7.71 -14.47 -17.85
CA ARG A 240 9.17 -14.45 -17.91
C ARG A 240 9.75 -15.66 -17.17
#